data_AF-A0A821UAZ9-F1
#
_entry.id   AF-A0A821UAZ9-F1
#
_cell.length_a   1.000
_cell.length_b   1.000
_cell.length_c   1.000
_cell.angle_alpha   90.00
_cell.angle_beta   90.00
_cell.angle_gamma   90.00
#
_symmetry.space_group_name_H-M   'P 1'
#
loop_
_entity.id
_entity.type
_entity.pdbx_description
1 polymer ?
#
loop_
_entity_poly.entity_id
_entity_poly.type
_entity_poly.pdbx_seq_one_letter_code
_entity_poly.pdbx_strand_id
1 'polypeptide(L)'
;MFIFLFGFPLLSLTGGCTFDRPLLGEFYSYENGLETHTSLKENGVVDRRSYRRESGAGATRKDGGDLLVTQDLGQCYQLTLKQNYYELIYRDKKSSCEETTSLSTNQMNFDDLCRTIDEQSEFITLFSKSYSAEECRRTIYGTYHFTYEFREGGIGICDNPSSRLISCPDPGTPFEAVNERFRMKYGYCKYLTSSFDADQLNQCLGSWSTPDGNIITAIANERVGSERWYDKFRCMLSRKDQPQWFAKSLFAECSSLSSPTDGPEKVIITPIIPEE
;
A
#
# COMPACT_ATOMS: atom_id res chain seq x y z
N MET A 1 1.71 3.80 60.90
CA MET A 1 2.34 3.88 59.56
C MET A 1 1.88 2.64 58.79
N PHE A 2 0.82 2.77 57.99
CA PHE A 2 0.27 1.67 57.20
C PHE A 2 0.92 1.67 55.82
N ILE A 3 1.59 0.56 55.47
CA ILE A 3 2.17 0.35 54.14
C ILE A 3 1.10 -0.29 53.27
N PHE A 4 0.56 0.46 52.31
CA PHE A 4 -0.28 -0.08 51.24
C PHE A 4 0.62 -0.69 50.17
N LEU A 5 0.60 -2.03 50.07
CA LEU A 5 1.12 -2.75 48.91
C LEU A 5 0.09 -2.66 47.79
N PHE A 6 0.33 -1.78 46.81
CA PHE A 6 -0.40 -1.81 45.54
C PHE A 6 0.12 -2.99 44.72
N GLY A 7 -0.67 -4.07 44.68
CA GLY A 7 -0.50 -5.14 43.69
C GLY A 7 -0.93 -4.61 42.32
N PHE A 8 0.02 -4.51 41.39
CA PHE A 8 -0.30 -4.33 39.98
C PHE A 8 -0.99 -5.61 39.47
N PRO A 9 -2.16 -5.52 38.82
CA PRO A 9 -2.70 -6.67 38.12
C PRO A 9 -1.81 -6.95 36.90
N LEU A 10 -1.22 -8.14 36.87
CA LEU A 10 -0.63 -8.73 35.67
C LEU A 10 -1.75 -8.85 34.62
N LEU A 11 -1.70 -7.99 33.61
CA LEU A 11 -2.47 -8.16 32.38
C LEU A 11 -1.94 -9.41 31.67
N SER A 12 -2.67 -10.51 31.83
CA SER A 12 -2.56 -11.70 30.99
C SER A 12 -3.01 -11.33 29.58
N LEU A 13 -2.07 -11.12 28.65
CA LEU A 13 -2.36 -11.13 27.22
C LEU A 13 -2.68 -12.57 26.81
N THR A 14 -3.97 -12.91 26.71
CA THR A 14 -4.43 -14.07 25.95
C THR A 14 -4.39 -13.68 24.47
N GLY A 15 -3.20 -13.73 23.88
CA GLY A 15 -2.92 -13.25 22.52
C GLY A 15 -3.23 -14.28 21.44
N GLY A 16 -4.50 -14.62 21.23
CA GLY A 16 -4.92 -15.18 19.95
C GLY A 16 -5.01 -14.03 18.93
N CYS A 17 -4.30 -14.09 17.81
CA CYS A 17 -4.53 -13.18 16.68
C CYS A 17 -5.88 -13.51 16.03
N THR A 18 -6.98 -13.08 16.66
CA THR A 18 -8.32 -13.20 16.08
C THR A 18 -8.58 -11.96 15.24
N PHE A 19 -8.75 -12.15 13.93
CA PHE A 19 -9.32 -11.13 13.08
C PHE A 19 -10.80 -10.96 13.42
N ASP A 20 -11.26 -9.72 13.64
CA ASP A 20 -12.67 -9.44 13.93
C ASP A 20 -13.62 -9.87 12.79
N ARG A 21 -13.09 -10.02 11.56
CA ARG A 21 -13.78 -10.60 10.40
C ARG A 21 -12.80 -11.38 9.50
N PRO A 22 -13.22 -12.50 8.90
CA PRO A 22 -12.42 -13.18 7.89
C PRO A 22 -12.22 -12.24 6.71
N LEU A 23 -10.97 -12.18 6.29
CA LEU A 23 -10.45 -11.23 5.33
C LEU A 23 -10.56 -11.91 3.96
N LEU A 24 -11.64 -11.62 3.23
CA LEU A 24 -12.04 -12.38 2.04
C LEU A 24 -11.91 -11.55 0.77
N GLY A 25 -11.60 -12.22 -0.33
CA GLY A 25 -11.61 -11.61 -1.66
C GLY A 25 -10.28 -11.72 -2.38
N GLU A 26 -10.15 -10.89 -3.41
CA GLU A 26 -9.03 -10.90 -4.34
C GLU A 26 -8.15 -9.67 -4.15
N PHE A 27 -6.84 -9.88 -4.09
CA PHE A 27 -5.86 -8.85 -3.80
C PHE A 27 -4.72 -8.82 -4.83
N TYR A 28 -4.09 -7.67 -4.92
CA TYR A 28 -2.92 -7.41 -5.74
C TYR A 28 -1.82 -6.73 -4.93
N SER A 29 -0.58 -7.11 -5.18
CA SER A 29 0.62 -6.50 -4.63
C SER A 29 1.77 -6.58 -5.62
N TYR A 30 2.74 -5.68 -5.48
CA TYR A 30 4.01 -5.79 -6.18
C TYR A 30 5.10 -6.10 -5.17
N GLU A 31 5.77 -7.24 -5.35
CA GLU A 31 6.68 -7.80 -4.35
C GLU A 31 7.95 -8.31 -5.02
N ASN A 32 9.11 -7.82 -4.59
CA ASN A 32 10.41 -8.31 -5.08
C ASN A 32 10.52 -8.32 -6.62
N GLY A 33 9.94 -7.32 -7.30
CA GLY A 33 9.92 -7.24 -8.75
C GLY A 33 8.86 -8.10 -9.46
N LEU A 34 7.94 -8.72 -8.71
CA LEU A 34 6.91 -9.63 -9.23
C LEU A 34 5.51 -9.11 -8.94
N GLU A 35 4.63 -9.30 -9.93
CA GLU A 35 3.20 -9.07 -9.76
C GLU A 35 2.61 -10.23 -8.96
N THR A 36 2.00 -9.96 -7.82
CA THR A 36 1.48 -10.98 -6.93
C THR A 36 -0.03 -10.84 -6.76
N HIS A 37 -0.75 -11.90 -7.09
CA HIS A 37 -2.19 -12.02 -6.89
C HIS A 37 -2.47 -12.94 -5.72
N THR A 38 -3.28 -12.47 -4.77
CA THR A 38 -3.63 -13.24 -3.57
C THR A 38 -5.14 -13.36 -3.47
N SER A 39 -5.66 -14.57 -3.39
CA SER A 39 -7.07 -14.88 -3.15
C SER A 39 -7.22 -15.40 -1.73
N LEU A 40 -8.08 -14.79 -0.93
CA LEU A 40 -8.39 -15.21 0.44
C LEU A 40 -9.83 -15.74 0.50
N LYS A 41 -9.99 -17.01 0.88
CA LYS A 41 -11.27 -17.74 0.86
C LYS A 41 -11.79 -18.03 2.27
N GLU A 42 -13.10 -18.29 2.38
CA GLU A 42 -13.81 -18.49 3.65
C GLU A 42 -13.29 -19.65 4.49
N ASN A 43 -12.76 -20.68 3.84
CA ASN A 43 -12.14 -21.84 4.49
C ASN A 43 -10.70 -21.58 4.96
N GLY A 44 -10.26 -20.32 4.98
CA GLY A 44 -8.89 -19.92 5.32
C GLY A 44 -7.89 -20.15 4.19
N VAL A 45 -8.32 -20.70 3.04
CA VAL A 45 -7.41 -20.96 1.91
C VAL A 45 -6.91 -19.66 1.33
N VAL A 46 -5.59 -19.58 1.17
CA VAL A 46 -4.94 -18.52 0.41
C VAL A 46 -4.30 -19.11 -0.82
N ASP A 47 -4.76 -18.66 -1.98
CA ASP A 47 -4.11 -18.95 -3.27
C ASP A 47 -3.28 -17.72 -3.65
N ARG A 48 -1.97 -17.88 -3.71
CA ARG A 48 -1.04 -16.78 -4.02
C ARG A 48 -0.20 -17.12 -5.24
N ARG A 49 -0.26 -16.28 -6.25
CA ARG A 49 0.44 -16.49 -7.52
C ARG A 49 1.27 -15.28 -7.86
N SER A 50 2.54 -15.51 -8.17
CA SER A 50 3.48 -14.46 -8.54
C SER A 50 3.94 -14.62 -9.99
N TYR A 51 3.96 -13.52 -10.71
CA TYR A 51 4.25 -13.48 -12.14
C TYR A 51 5.42 -12.55 -12.39
N ARG A 52 6.38 -13.00 -13.21
CA ARG A 52 7.38 -12.09 -13.79
C ARG A 52 6.72 -11.26 -14.87
N ARG A 53 7.15 -10.01 -14.97
CA ARG A 53 6.81 -9.13 -16.07
C ARG A 53 7.43 -9.66 -17.35
N GLU A 54 6.64 -10.41 -18.13
CA GLU A 54 6.87 -10.54 -19.56
C GLU A 54 6.01 -9.48 -20.26
N SER A 55 6.63 -8.70 -21.13
CA SER A 55 5.98 -7.65 -21.92
C SER A 55 4.83 -8.23 -22.76
N GLY A 56 3.62 -8.24 -22.21
CA GLY A 56 2.40 -8.65 -22.92
C GLY A 56 2.16 -10.18 -22.95
N ALA A 57 0.95 -10.57 -22.56
CA ALA A 57 0.29 -11.85 -22.89
C ALA A 57 1.18 -13.11 -22.86
N GLY A 58 1.81 -13.41 -21.72
CA GLY A 58 2.54 -14.67 -21.54
C GLY A 58 3.41 -14.68 -20.31
N ALA A 59 2.82 -14.68 -19.11
CA ALA A 59 3.63 -14.81 -17.90
C ALA A 59 4.06 -16.26 -17.68
N THR A 60 5.37 -16.51 -17.61
CA THR A 60 5.90 -17.77 -17.08
C THR A 60 5.56 -17.89 -15.59
N ARG A 61 4.76 -18.91 -15.26
CA ARG A 61 4.35 -19.30 -13.90
C ARG A 61 5.61 -19.64 -13.09
N LYS A 62 5.88 -18.91 -12.01
CA LYS A 62 6.51 -19.53 -10.85
C LYS A 62 5.38 -20.20 -10.08
N ASP A 63 5.51 -21.51 -9.83
CA ASP A 63 4.54 -22.24 -9.03
C ASP A 63 4.37 -21.55 -7.68
N GLY A 64 3.17 -21.01 -7.47
CA GLY A 64 2.71 -20.48 -6.20
C GLY A 64 2.40 -21.63 -5.26
N GLY A 65 2.88 -21.53 -4.02
CA GLY A 65 2.44 -22.40 -2.93
C GLY A 65 1.08 -21.95 -2.41
N ASP A 66 0.27 -22.92 -2.01
CA ASP A 66 -0.95 -22.69 -1.25
C ASP A 66 -0.57 -22.15 0.15
N LEU A 67 -1.12 -21.02 0.58
CA LEU A 67 -0.84 -20.42 1.88
C LEU A 67 -2.08 -20.45 2.78
N LEU A 68 -2.67 -21.61 2.99
CA LEU A 68 -3.52 -21.80 4.16
C LEU A 68 -2.72 -21.51 5.44
N VAL A 69 -3.29 -20.77 6.40
CA VAL A 69 -3.09 -21.24 7.78
C VAL A 69 -3.89 -22.52 7.88
N THR A 70 -3.26 -23.63 7.47
CA THR A 70 -3.45 -25.04 7.83
C THR A 70 -2.68 -25.87 6.80
N GLN A 71 -1.51 -26.35 7.25
CA GLN A 71 -0.92 -27.63 6.86
C GLN A 71 -0.86 -27.92 5.35
N ASP A 72 0.26 -27.55 4.72
CA ASP A 72 0.60 -28.10 3.41
C ASP A 72 1.73 -29.13 3.50
N LEU A 73 1.70 -30.08 2.59
CA LEU A 73 2.50 -31.29 2.52
C LEU A 73 4.02 -31.04 2.65
N GLY A 74 4.53 -30.96 3.88
CA GLY A 74 5.96 -30.86 4.16
C GLY A 74 6.34 -29.94 5.33
N GLN A 75 5.73 -30.15 6.50
CA GLN A 75 6.20 -29.70 7.84
C GLN A 75 6.75 -28.26 8.00
N CYS A 76 6.21 -27.24 7.34
CA CYS A 76 6.55 -25.85 7.67
C CYS A 76 5.32 -24.96 7.88
N TYR A 77 5.38 -24.09 8.89
CA TYR A 77 4.30 -23.17 9.26
C TYR A 77 4.77 -21.72 9.12
N GLN A 78 4.01 -20.91 8.38
CA GLN A 78 4.28 -19.49 8.18
C GLN A 78 3.16 -18.66 8.80
N LEU A 79 3.51 -17.74 9.69
CA LEU A 79 2.57 -16.82 10.31
C LEU A 79 2.57 -15.51 9.53
N THR A 80 1.38 -15.07 9.15
CA THR A 80 1.17 -13.80 8.45
C THR A 80 0.43 -12.85 9.39
N LEU A 81 1.10 -11.78 9.84
CA LEU A 81 0.45 -10.70 10.56
C LEU A 81 -0.19 -9.76 9.55
N LYS A 82 -1.53 -9.70 9.55
CA LYS A 82 -2.27 -8.73 8.72
C LYS A 82 -2.75 -7.58 9.59
N GLN A 83 -2.39 -6.34 9.22
CA GLN A 83 -2.93 -5.15 9.87
C GLN A 83 -3.93 -4.47 8.93
N ASN A 84 -5.18 -4.38 9.39
CA ASN A 84 -6.26 -3.69 8.67
C ASN A 84 -6.18 -2.20 8.99
N TYR A 85 -6.01 -1.36 7.97
CA TYR A 85 -6.21 0.08 8.12
C TYR A 85 -7.57 0.50 7.54
N TYR A 86 -7.97 -0.10 6.40
CA TYR A 86 -9.26 0.07 5.70
C TYR A 86 -9.69 -1.29 5.12
N GLU A 87 -10.95 -1.47 4.74
CA GLU A 87 -11.47 -2.72 4.12
C GLU A 87 -10.73 -3.13 2.82
N LEU A 88 -9.91 -2.24 2.28
CA LEU A 88 -9.32 -2.33 0.95
C LEU A 88 -7.80 -2.51 0.93
N ILE A 89 -7.13 -2.36 2.08
CA ILE A 89 -5.67 -2.30 2.16
C ILE A 89 -5.17 -3.10 3.35
N TYR A 90 -4.35 -4.10 3.06
CA TYR A 90 -3.83 -5.02 4.06
C TYR A 90 -2.32 -5.02 4.07
N ARG A 91 -1.72 -5.07 5.25
CA ARG A 91 -0.28 -5.15 5.40
C ARG A 91 0.12 -6.50 5.96
N ASP A 92 0.88 -7.30 5.20
CA ASP A 92 1.33 -8.66 5.53
C ASP A 92 2.80 -8.66 5.98
N LYS A 93 3.11 -9.31 7.11
CA LYS A 93 4.47 -9.71 7.53
C LYS A 93 4.52 -11.22 7.71
N LYS A 94 5.59 -11.84 7.22
CA LYS A 94 5.76 -13.30 7.22
C LYS A 94 6.84 -13.76 8.20
N SER A 95 6.61 -14.87 8.90
CA SER A 95 7.68 -15.59 9.61
C SER A 95 8.58 -16.37 8.64
N SER A 96 9.80 -16.71 9.08
CA SER A 96 10.72 -17.58 8.34
C SER A 96 10.24 -19.04 8.34
N CYS A 97 10.43 -19.74 7.22
CA CYS A 97 10.28 -21.20 7.16
C CYS A 97 11.64 -21.86 7.43
N GLU A 98 11.89 -22.32 8.65
CA GLU A 98 13.04 -23.19 8.94
C GLU A 98 12.55 -24.64 9.11
N GLU A 99 13.21 -25.61 8.47
CA GLU A 99 12.88 -27.05 8.52
C GLU A 99 12.84 -27.62 9.95
N THR A 100 13.44 -26.94 10.91
CA THR A 100 13.47 -27.30 12.35
C THR A 100 12.17 -26.94 13.08
N THR A 101 11.28 -26.12 12.51
CA THR A 101 9.98 -25.70 13.09
C THR A 101 8.85 -26.71 12.81
N SER A 102 9.18 -28.00 12.85
CA SER A 102 8.18 -29.04 12.74
C SER A 102 7.31 -29.09 14.00
N LEU A 103 6.05 -28.66 13.91
CA LEU A 103 5.03 -28.88 14.96
C LEU A 103 4.85 -30.38 15.31
N SER A 104 5.42 -31.28 14.52
CA SER A 104 5.50 -32.72 14.80
C SER A 104 6.33 -33.04 16.06
N THR A 105 7.20 -32.13 16.50
CA THR A 105 7.99 -32.26 17.73
C THR A 105 7.49 -31.38 18.88
N ASN A 106 6.22 -30.99 18.93
CA ASN A 106 5.55 -30.53 20.16
C ASN A 106 6.24 -29.39 20.95
N GLN A 107 7.18 -28.64 20.35
CA GLN A 107 8.09 -27.73 21.07
C GLN A 107 7.86 -26.25 20.78
N MET A 108 7.00 -25.89 19.84
CA MET A 108 6.72 -24.49 19.52
C MET A 108 5.23 -24.21 19.73
N ASN A 109 4.90 -23.40 20.73
CA ASN A 109 3.55 -22.89 20.92
C ASN A 109 3.27 -21.76 19.90
N PHE A 110 2.00 -21.40 19.75
CA PHE A 110 1.59 -20.36 18.79
C PHE A 110 2.23 -19.00 19.07
N ASP A 111 2.47 -18.67 20.35
CA ASP A 111 3.12 -17.42 20.75
C ASP A 111 4.59 -17.36 20.31
N ASP A 112 5.29 -18.49 20.33
CA ASP A 112 6.67 -18.62 19.88
C ASP A 112 6.76 -18.51 18.34
N LEU A 113 5.76 -19.03 17.60
CA LEU A 113 5.65 -18.81 16.16
C LEU A 113 5.35 -17.33 15.83
N CYS A 114 4.49 -16.66 16.59
CA CYS A 114 4.24 -15.22 16.42
C CYS A 114 5.51 -14.38 16.64
N ARG A 115 6.40 -14.81 17.56
CA ARG A 115 7.71 -14.17 17.80
C ARG A 115 8.72 -14.39 16.67
N THR A 116 8.52 -15.38 15.80
CA THR A 116 9.37 -15.60 14.60
C THR A 116 9.04 -14.66 13.44
N ILE A 117 7.97 -13.88 13.54
CA ILE A 117 7.78 -12.75 12.62
C ILE A 117 8.84 -11.72 12.96
N ASP A 118 9.80 -11.56 12.05
CA ASP A 118 10.85 -10.56 12.19
C ASP A 118 10.21 -9.17 12.36
N GLU A 119 10.45 -8.56 13.52
CA GLU A 119 9.99 -7.20 13.80
C GLU A 119 10.53 -6.19 12.79
N GLN A 120 11.69 -6.48 12.17
CA GLN A 120 12.31 -5.64 11.15
C GLN A 120 11.79 -5.89 9.73
N SER A 121 11.00 -6.95 9.50
CA SER A 121 10.43 -7.20 8.17
C SER A 121 9.50 -6.06 7.74
N GLU A 122 9.65 -5.61 6.50
CA GLU A 122 8.76 -4.59 5.94
C GLU A 122 7.37 -5.16 5.67
N PHE A 123 6.35 -4.33 5.85
CA PHE A 123 4.98 -4.73 5.54
C PHE A 123 4.72 -4.69 4.04
N ILE A 124 4.11 -5.75 3.51
CA ILE A 124 3.64 -5.79 2.12
C ILE A 124 2.22 -5.25 2.04
N THR A 125 2.00 -4.21 1.24
CA THR A 125 0.66 -3.67 0.99
C THR A 125 -0.10 -4.49 -0.06
N LEU A 126 -1.24 -5.05 0.32
CA LEU A 126 -2.19 -5.74 -0.55
C LEU A 126 -3.36 -4.80 -0.88
N PHE A 127 -3.64 -4.62 -2.16
CA PHE A 127 -4.72 -3.81 -2.70
C PHE A 127 -5.89 -4.70 -3.09
N SER A 128 -7.08 -4.42 -2.56
CA SER A 128 -8.30 -5.13 -2.98
C SER A 128 -8.59 -4.90 -4.47
N LYS A 129 -8.89 -5.97 -5.21
CA LYS A 129 -9.38 -5.88 -6.59
C LYS A 129 -10.82 -5.37 -6.67
N SER A 130 -11.59 -5.54 -5.60
CA SER A 130 -12.96 -5.01 -5.44
C SER A 130 -12.94 -3.74 -4.58
N TYR A 131 -12.14 -2.77 -4.99
CA TYR A 131 -11.93 -1.54 -4.22
C TYR A 131 -13.10 -0.54 -4.35
N SER A 132 -13.40 0.16 -3.27
CA SER A 132 -14.31 1.31 -3.23
C SER A 132 -13.54 2.61 -3.03
N ALA A 133 -14.24 3.73 -3.19
CA ALA A 133 -13.66 5.05 -3.02
C ALA A 133 -13.68 5.44 -1.54
N GLU A 134 -12.58 6.00 -1.06
CA GLU A 134 -12.43 6.45 0.32
C GLU A 134 -12.04 7.93 0.37
N GLU A 135 -12.46 8.65 1.40
CA GLU A 135 -12.12 10.07 1.56
C GLU A 135 -10.61 10.25 1.82
N CYS A 136 -9.93 11.03 0.99
CA CYS A 136 -8.51 11.38 1.16
C CYS A 136 -8.24 12.87 1.34
N ARG A 137 -9.24 13.64 1.80
CA ARG A 137 -9.12 15.07 2.12
C ARG A 137 -7.93 15.38 3.04
N ARG A 138 -7.58 14.45 3.94
CA ARG A 138 -6.43 14.57 4.84
C ARG A 138 -5.07 14.57 4.14
N THR A 139 -5.02 14.07 2.90
CA THR A 139 -3.80 13.97 2.10
C THR A 139 -3.74 15.08 1.05
N ILE A 140 -4.84 15.27 0.31
CA ILE A 140 -4.87 16.15 -0.85
C ILE A 140 -6.23 16.87 -0.87
N TYR A 141 -6.20 18.20 -0.80
CA TYR A 141 -7.39 19.04 -0.95
C TYR A 141 -7.03 20.36 -1.63
N GLY A 142 -7.56 20.62 -2.83
CA GLY A 142 -7.35 21.86 -3.55
C GLY A 142 -6.98 21.68 -5.03
N THR A 143 -6.60 22.79 -5.65
CA THR A 143 -6.04 22.82 -6.99
C THR A 143 -4.60 23.35 -6.92
N TYR A 144 -3.68 22.60 -7.49
CA TYR A 144 -2.26 22.85 -7.40
C TYR A 144 -1.61 22.76 -8.77
N HIS A 145 -0.59 23.58 -8.98
CA HIS A 145 0.46 23.29 -9.94
C HIS A 145 1.40 22.29 -9.30
N PHE A 146 1.99 21.38 -10.08
CA PHE A 146 3.04 20.52 -9.55
C PHE A 146 4.21 20.39 -10.51
N THR A 147 5.40 20.28 -9.92
CA THR A 147 6.62 19.84 -10.60
C THR A 147 6.89 18.39 -10.24
N TYR A 148 7.49 17.62 -11.14
CA TYR A 148 7.81 16.23 -10.87
C TYR A 148 9.20 15.82 -11.36
N GLU A 149 9.79 14.83 -10.69
CA GLU A 149 11.10 14.27 -10.99
C GLU A 149 11.03 12.74 -10.86
N PHE A 150 11.54 12.02 -11.86
CA PHE A 150 11.67 10.56 -11.82
C PHE A 150 13.12 10.19 -11.55
N ARG A 151 13.38 9.52 -10.42
CA ARG A 151 14.74 9.12 -10.06
C ARG A 151 15.41 8.20 -11.07
N GLU A 152 14.65 7.23 -11.60
CA GLU A 152 15.18 6.24 -12.54
C GLU A 152 15.20 6.75 -13.99
N GLY A 153 14.50 7.86 -14.28
CA GLY A 153 14.27 8.34 -15.65
C GLY A 153 15.31 9.34 -16.17
N GLY A 154 16.22 9.82 -15.32
CA GLY A 154 17.24 10.82 -15.66
C GLY A 154 17.21 12.04 -14.74
N ILE A 155 18.30 12.81 -14.75
CA ILE A 155 18.47 13.99 -13.89
C ILE A 155 17.62 15.14 -14.45
N GLY A 156 16.64 15.62 -13.67
CA GLY A 156 15.93 16.85 -13.98
C GLY A 156 14.53 16.92 -13.40
N ILE A 157 14.11 18.13 -13.04
CA ILE A 157 12.77 18.44 -12.58
C ILE A 157 11.96 18.93 -13.78
N CYS A 158 10.82 18.29 -14.07
CA CYS A 158 9.87 18.80 -15.03
C CYS A 158 8.92 19.78 -14.35
N ASP A 159 9.07 21.04 -14.72
CA ASP A 159 8.13 22.12 -14.42
C ASP A 159 7.42 22.52 -15.72
N ASN A 160 6.20 22.01 -15.89
CA ASN A 160 5.34 22.37 -17.01
C ASN A 160 4.08 23.07 -16.47
N PRO A 161 3.70 24.26 -16.98
CA PRO A 161 2.50 24.96 -16.54
C PRO A 161 1.19 24.18 -16.70
N SER A 162 1.15 23.19 -17.59
CA SER A 162 0.00 22.30 -17.78
C SER A 162 -0.10 21.22 -16.71
N SER A 163 0.95 21.01 -15.91
CA SER A 163 0.96 20.08 -14.79
C SER A 163 0.06 20.61 -13.67
N ARG A 164 -1.01 19.86 -13.40
CA ARG A 164 -2.09 20.26 -12.49
C ARG A 164 -2.58 19.08 -11.67
N LEU A 165 -2.66 19.29 -10.36
CA LEU A 165 -3.34 18.40 -9.43
C LEU A 165 -4.65 19.06 -9.04
N ILE A 166 -5.77 18.37 -9.21
CA ILE A 166 -7.11 18.90 -8.96
C ILE A 166 -7.86 17.88 -8.12
N SER A 167 -8.21 18.22 -6.87
CA SER A 167 -8.97 17.32 -5.99
C SER A 167 -10.31 17.89 -5.51
N CYS A 168 -10.62 19.15 -5.82
CA CYS A 168 -11.85 19.79 -5.36
C CYS A 168 -13.09 19.10 -5.95
N PRO A 169 -14.22 19.09 -5.22
CA PRO A 169 -15.50 18.62 -5.76
C PRO A 169 -15.93 19.53 -6.92
N ASP A 170 -16.37 18.93 -8.02
CA ASP A 170 -16.97 19.69 -9.12
C ASP A 170 -18.28 20.34 -8.64
N PRO A 171 -18.61 21.58 -9.05
CA PRO A 171 -19.87 22.21 -8.72
C PRO A 171 -21.06 21.32 -9.15
N GLY A 172 -21.94 20.96 -8.21
CA GLY A 172 -23.08 20.08 -8.46
C GLY A 172 -22.86 18.60 -8.09
N THR A 173 -21.66 18.22 -7.62
CA THR A 173 -21.42 16.89 -7.05
C THR A 173 -22.14 16.77 -5.70
N PRO A 174 -22.87 15.66 -5.41
CA PRO A 174 -23.47 15.43 -4.10
C PRO A 174 -22.43 15.55 -2.97
N PHE A 175 -22.80 16.16 -1.85
CA PHE A 175 -21.90 16.41 -0.70
C PHE A 175 -21.24 15.15 -0.11
N GLU A 176 -21.70 13.95 -0.47
CA GLU A 176 -21.26 12.67 0.10
C GLU A 176 -19.96 12.12 -0.55
N ALA A 177 -19.58 12.54 -1.76
CA ALA A 177 -18.40 12.02 -2.48
C ALA A 177 -17.19 12.98 -2.48
N VAL A 178 -17.07 13.82 -1.45
CA VAL A 178 -16.11 14.93 -1.44
C VAL A 178 -14.68 14.42 -1.24
N ASN A 179 -13.82 14.61 -2.25
CA ASN A 179 -12.40 14.23 -2.29
C ASN A 179 -12.12 12.72 -2.20
N GLU A 180 -12.99 11.90 -2.78
CA GLU A 180 -12.69 10.49 -3.03
C GLU A 180 -11.78 10.29 -4.25
N ARG A 181 -11.74 11.29 -5.14
CA ARG A 181 -11.01 11.27 -6.40
C ARG A 181 -10.22 12.56 -6.57
N PHE A 182 -9.09 12.47 -7.25
CA PHE A 182 -8.32 13.62 -7.70
C PHE A 182 -7.67 13.33 -9.05
N ARG A 183 -7.49 14.37 -9.84
CA ARG A 183 -6.88 14.30 -11.16
C ARG A 183 -5.46 14.82 -11.10
N MET A 184 -4.51 14.05 -11.61
CA MET A 184 -3.14 14.51 -11.88
C MET A 184 -2.91 14.54 -13.37
N LYS A 185 -2.85 15.74 -13.93
CA LYS A 185 -2.46 15.99 -15.32
C LYS A 185 -0.97 16.27 -15.36
N TYR A 186 -0.21 15.43 -16.05
CA TYR A 186 1.22 15.60 -16.30
C TYR A 186 1.40 16.32 -17.62
N GLY A 187 2.27 17.33 -17.63
CA GLY A 187 2.75 17.97 -18.86
C GLY A 187 4.13 17.47 -19.25
N TYR A 188 4.33 17.25 -20.54
CA TYR A 188 5.63 16.91 -21.13
C TYR A 188 6.61 18.10 -21.12
N CYS A 189 7.84 17.88 -20.67
CA CYS A 189 8.95 18.82 -20.73
C CYS A 189 9.92 18.44 -21.84
N LYS A 190 10.00 19.23 -22.92
CA LYS A 190 10.84 18.95 -24.10
C LYS A 190 12.32 18.68 -23.79
N TYR A 191 12.83 19.22 -22.69
CA TYR A 191 14.22 19.08 -22.25
C TYR A 191 14.47 17.84 -21.37
N LEU A 192 13.43 17.09 -21.01
CA LEU A 192 13.53 15.94 -20.10
C LEU A 192 12.88 14.70 -20.71
N THR A 193 13.69 13.68 -21.02
CA THR A 193 13.22 12.45 -21.67
C THR A 193 12.30 11.59 -20.80
N SER A 194 12.41 11.70 -19.48
CA SER A 194 11.53 11.02 -18.52
C SER A 194 10.19 11.72 -18.31
N SER A 195 10.02 12.93 -18.82
CA SER A 195 8.74 13.63 -18.76
C SER A 195 7.75 13.05 -19.77
N PHE A 196 6.47 13.17 -19.49
CA PHE A 196 5.40 12.67 -20.37
C PHE A 196 4.12 13.48 -20.21
N ASP A 197 3.26 13.41 -21.22
CA ASP A 197 1.87 13.84 -21.11
C ASP A 197 1.03 12.66 -20.62
N ALA A 198 0.34 12.85 -19.51
CA ALA A 198 -0.62 11.88 -19.02
C ALA A 198 -1.73 12.57 -18.25
N ASP A 199 -2.84 11.86 -18.13
CA ASP A 199 -4.01 12.33 -17.42
C ASP A 199 -4.51 11.19 -16.55
N GLN A 200 -4.22 11.26 -15.26
CA GLN A 200 -4.51 10.22 -14.29
C GLN A 200 -5.71 10.67 -13.46
N LEU A 201 -6.76 9.87 -13.44
CA LEU A 201 -7.87 10.02 -12.50
C LEU A 201 -7.65 9.02 -11.39
N ASN A 202 -7.20 9.51 -10.23
CA ASN A 202 -6.85 8.68 -9.09
C ASN A 202 -8.02 8.66 -8.11
N GLN A 203 -8.52 7.47 -7.81
CA GLN A 203 -9.42 7.21 -6.70
C GLN A 203 -8.60 6.86 -5.46
N CYS A 204 -8.98 7.42 -4.33
CA CYS A 204 -8.38 7.13 -3.04
C CYS A 204 -8.96 5.84 -2.45
N LEU A 205 -8.09 5.01 -1.87
CA LEU A 205 -8.44 3.70 -1.28
C LEU A 205 -8.27 3.67 0.24
N GLY A 206 -7.73 4.74 0.82
CA GLY A 206 -7.44 4.86 2.25
C GLY A 206 -6.10 5.55 2.51
N SER A 207 -5.93 6.05 3.74
CA SER A 207 -4.68 6.70 4.17
C SER A 207 -4.35 6.42 5.63
N TRP A 208 -3.08 6.15 5.93
CA TRP A 208 -2.64 5.86 7.30
C TRP A 208 -1.36 6.61 7.64
N SER A 209 -1.17 6.86 8.94
CA SER A 209 0.08 7.43 9.44
C SER A 209 1.04 6.32 9.86
N THR A 210 2.30 6.53 9.57
CA THR A 210 3.42 5.71 10.06
C THR A 210 3.95 6.30 11.37
N PRO A 211 4.65 5.50 12.21
CA PRO A 211 5.26 6.01 13.45
C PRO A 211 6.21 7.19 13.22
N ASP A 212 6.87 7.24 12.06
CA ASP A 212 7.83 8.30 11.69
C ASP A 212 7.16 9.61 11.23
N GLY A 213 5.83 9.68 11.30
CA GLY A 213 5.05 10.87 10.94
C GLY A 213 4.71 11.00 9.45
N ASN A 214 5.07 10.03 8.62
CA ASN A 214 4.64 9.97 7.22
C ASN A 214 3.17 9.58 7.13
N ILE A 215 2.46 10.17 6.17
CA ILE A 215 1.10 9.80 5.76
C ILE A 215 1.22 9.06 4.44
N ILE A 216 0.83 7.79 4.41
CA ILE A 216 0.75 7.00 3.20
C ILE A 216 -0.70 6.97 2.74
N THR A 217 -0.93 7.19 1.45
CA THR A 217 -2.24 7.17 0.81
C THR A 217 -2.19 6.24 -0.38
N ALA A 218 -3.02 5.20 -0.34
CA ALA A 218 -3.15 4.27 -1.44
C ALA A 218 -4.16 4.81 -2.47
N ILE A 219 -3.82 4.67 -3.74
CA ILE A 219 -4.61 5.20 -4.84
C ILE A 219 -4.73 4.18 -5.96
N ALA A 220 -5.84 4.27 -6.70
CA ALA A 220 -6.09 3.51 -7.93
C ALA A 220 -6.34 4.47 -9.09
N ASN A 221 -5.60 4.32 -10.18
CA ASN A 221 -5.86 5.05 -11.42
C ASN A 221 -7.06 4.42 -12.16
N GLU A 222 -8.19 5.11 -12.18
CA GLU A 222 -9.44 4.67 -12.80
C GLU A 222 -9.36 4.58 -14.33
N ARG A 223 -8.42 5.32 -14.95
CA ARG A 223 -8.23 5.26 -16.40
C ARG A 223 -7.48 4.02 -16.87
N VAL A 224 -6.89 3.28 -15.94
CA VAL A 224 -6.23 2.02 -16.24
C VAL A 224 -7.28 0.90 -16.24
N GLY A 225 -7.31 0.11 -17.32
CA GLY A 225 -8.24 -1.01 -17.48
C GLY A 225 -8.16 -2.02 -16.33
N SER A 226 -9.25 -2.76 -16.11
CA SER A 226 -9.41 -3.71 -15.00
C SER A 226 -8.37 -4.82 -14.94
N GLU A 227 -7.68 -5.11 -16.04
CA GLU A 227 -6.69 -6.20 -16.11
C GLU A 227 -5.25 -5.73 -15.88
N ARG A 228 -4.99 -4.41 -15.90
CA ARG A 228 -3.64 -3.84 -15.74
C ARG A 228 -3.39 -3.38 -14.32
N TRP A 229 -3.47 -4.31 -13.37
CA TRP A 229 -3.31 -4.04 -11.94
C TRP A 229 -1.98 -3.34 -11.61
N TYR A 230 -0.91 -3.72 -12.32
CA TYR A 230 0.41 -3.10 -12.24
C TYR A 230 0.44 -1.61 -12.54
N ASP A 231 -0.40 -1.10 -13.44
CA ASP A 231 -0.47 0.33 -13.77
C ASP A 231 -1.53 1.06 -12.93
N LYS A 232 -2.42 0.31 -12.29
CA LYS A 232 -3.57 0.84 -11.58
C LYS A 232 -3.21 1.32 -10.18
N PHE A 233 -2.55 0.49 -9.37
CA PHE A 233 -2.38 0.77 -7.95
C PHE A 233 -1.06 1.44 -7.61
N ARG A 234 -1.10 2.50 -6.83
CA ARG A 234 0.08 3.25 -6.37
C ARG A 234 -0.09 3.67 -4.92
N CYS A 235 1.01 4.10 -4.31
CA CYS A 235 1.01 4.76 -3.02
C CYS A 235 1.59 6.17 -3.20
N MET A 236 1.07 7.11 -2.43
CA MET A 236 1.64 8.43 -2.23
C MET A 236 2.05 8.57 -0.77
N LEU A 237 3.17 9.23 -0.52
CA LEU A 237 3.68 9.53 0.80
C LEU A 237 3.82 11.05 0.94
N SER A 238 3.22 11.62 1.97
CA SER A 238 3.39 13.01 2.38
C SER A 238 3.66 13.11 3.87
N ARG A 239 3.90 14.32 4.38
CA ARG A 239 3.98 14.60 5.81
C ARG A 239 3.23 15.87 6.17
N LYS A 240 2.73 15.95 7.41
CA LYS A 240 2.01 17.14 7.91
C LYS A 240 2.90 18.38 7.99
N ASP A 241 4.17 18.22 8.31
CA ASP A 241 5.16 19.30 8.40
C ASP A 241 5.69 19.74 7.03
N GLN A 242 5.50 18.92 5.99
CA GLN A 242 5.92 19.19 4.61
C GLN A 242 4.77 18.94 3.63
N PRO A 243 3.66 19.69 3.73
CA PRO A 243 2.43 19.41 2.98
C PRO A 243 2.56 19.62 1.47
N GLN A 244 3.64 20.27 1.02
CA GLN A 244 3.93 20.55 -0.39
C GLN A 244 4.75 19.45 -1.08
N TRP A 245 5.36 18.53 -0.32
CA TRP A 245 6.22 17.47 -0.86
C TRP A 245 5.49 16.14 -0.83
N PHE A 246 5.57 15.41 -1.93
CA PHE A 246 5.00 14.09 -2.09
C PHE A 246 6.00 13.17 -2.77
N ALA A 247 6.05 11.93 -2.30
CA ALA A 247 6.66 10.83 -3.03
C ALA A 247 5.55 9.92 -3.55
N LYS A 248 5.69 9.41 -4.77
CA LYS A 248 4.76 8.47 -5.39
C LYS A 248 5.52 7.23 -5.84
N SER A 249 4.97 6.06 -5.54
CA SER A 249 5.58 4.78 -5.91
C SER A 249 5.48 4.55 -7.42
N LEU A 250 6.35 3.69 -7.97
CA LEU A 250 6.22 3.22 -9.34
C LEU A 250 5.23 2.06 -9.48
N PHE A 251 5.02 1.29 -8.40
CA PHE A 251 4.19 0.09 -8.37
C PHE A 251 3.30 0.05 -7.12
N ALA A 252 2.53 -1.02 -6.96
CA ALA A 252 1.70 -1.30 -5.80
C ALA A 252 2.53 -1.72 -4.57
N GLU A 253 3.56 -0.93 -4.22
CA GLU A 253 4.53 -1.21 -3.17
C GLU A 253 4.76 0.05 -2.34
N CYS A 254 4.07 0.17 -1.21
CA CYS A 254 4.15 1.36 -0.36
C CYS A 254 5.39 1.38 0.53
N SER A 255 5.97 0.21 0.85
CA SER A 255 7.16 0.10 1.70
C SER A 255 8.38 0.75 1.06
N SER A 256 8.42 0.82 -0.28
CA SER A 256 9.45 1.54 -1.04
C SER A 256 9.51 3.06 -0.78
N LEU A 257 8.50 3.63 -0.10
CA LEU A 257 8.43 5.06 0.21
C LEU A 257 8.87 5.33 1.65
N SER A 258 10.03 5.97 1.81
CA SER A 258 10.62 6.32 3.11
C SER A 258 10.36 7.77 3.53
N SER A 259 10.34 8.70 2.57
CA SER A 259 10.21 10.14 2.79
C SER A 259 9.57 10.85 1.58
N PRO A 260 8.89 11.99 1.77
CA PRO A 260 8.28 12.74 0.66
C PRO A 260 9.30 13.27 -0.37
N THR A 261 10.57 13.38 0.04
CA THR A 261 11.66 13.86 -0.81
C THR A 261 12.49 12.73 -1.43
N ASP A 262 12.27 11.50 -0.99
CA ASP A 262 13.12 10.33 -1.25
C ASP A 262 12.27 9.20 -1.86
N GLY A 263 11.61 9.49 -2.98
CA GLY A 263 10.71 8.56 -3.67
C GLY A 263 11.07 8.34 -5.14
N PRO A 264 10.60 7.25 -5.76
CA PRO A 264 10.82 6.98 -7.19
C PRO A 264 10.31 8.12 -8.09
N GLU A 265 9.12 8.61 -7.79
CA GLU A 265 8.56 9.84 -8.35
C GLU A 265 8.42 10.85 -7.23
N LYS A 266 9.06 12.00 -7.40
CA LYS A 266 8.99 13.10 -6.45
C LYS A 266 8.11 14.19 -7.05
N VAL A 267 7.14 14.66 -6.27
CA VAL A 267 6.15 15.66 -6.68
C VAL A 267 6.17 16.80 -5.67
N ILE A 268 6.27 18.03 -6.17
CA ILE A 268 6.19 19.24 -5.35
C ILE A 268 4.99 20.04 -5.84
N ILE A 269 4.08 20.37 -4.94
CA ILE A 269 2.86 21.10 -5.26
C ILE A 269 2.93 22.56 -4.80
N THR A 270 2.38 23.45 -5.64
CA THR A 270 2.21 24.87 -5.34
C THR A 270 0.75 25.23 -5.54
N PRO A 271 0.07 25.82 -4.53
CA PRO A 271 -1.34 26.16 -4.65
C PRO A 271 -1.57 27.15 -5.78
N ILE A 272 -2.61 26.90 -6.57
CA ILE A 272 -3.09 27.87 -7.56
C ILE A 272 -4.20 28.65 -6.90
N ILE A 273 -3.94 29.92 -6.65
CA ILE A 273 -4.96 30.86 -6.20
C ILE A 273 -5.74 31.25 -7.46
N PRO A 274 -7.06 31.04 -7.51
CA PRO A 274 -7.87 31.56 -8.61
C PRO A 274 -7.69 33.08 -8.67
N GLU A 275 -7.37 33.62 -9.85
CA GLU A 275 -7.49 35.07 -10.06
C GLU A 275 -8.98 35.43 -9.95
N GLU A 276 -9.30 36.38 -9.07
CA GLU A 276 -10.66 36.93 -8.86
C GLU A 276 -11.16 37.70 -10.09
#